data_AF-A0A0P7B7X0-F1
#
_entry.id   AF-A0A0P7B7X0-F1
#
_cell.length_a   1.000
_cell.length_b   1.000
_cell.length_c   1.000
_cell.angle_alpha   90.00
_cell.angle_beta   90.00
_cell.angle_gamma   90.00
#
_symmetry.space_group_name_H-M   'P 1'
#
loop_
_entity.id
_entity.type
_entity.pdbx_description
1 polymer ?
#
loop_
_entity_poly.entity_id
_entity_poly.type
_entity_poly.pdbx_seq_one_letter_code
_entity_poly.pdbx_strand_id
1 'polypeptide(L)'
;MDQKETNANVDEPMSRYPIFCYPTFKPEITVALESLPDTYIKDFLPGVYPWGKPWEFVVKMLQEVKVYEALKDHPHPNIVRYFGAAVKGDTIIGMCLSKHTSELDEKLASATITERQMYCKEIEDGIRHLHQLGFIHNNLNPESIKMMDNTPIIVNFHECRLKGERMERNRERTWWCLEGAQFALPENDLYSFKKLKKFIMAGQK
;
A
#
# COMPACT_ATOMS: atom_id res chain seq x y z
N MET A 1 10.04 10.11 -4.88
CA MET A 1 9.56 11.19 -3.98
C MET A 1 9.49 10.55 -2.61
N ASP A 2 10.49 10.84 -1.76
CA ASP A 2 10.74 10.08 -0.53
C ASP A 2 9.53 10.10 0.41
N GLN A 3 8.95 8.93 0.64
CA GLN A 3 8.10 8.68 1.79
C GLN A 3 9.01 8.81 3.01
N LYS A 4 8.83 9.85 3.81
CA LYS A 4 9.55 10.00 5.08
C LYS A 4 9.00 8.95 6.04
N GLU A 5 9.70 7.83 6.16
CA GLU A 5 9.45 6.83 7.19
C GLU A 5 9.97 7.37 8.53
N THR A 6 9.06 7.79 9.40
CA THR A 6 9.42 8.13 10.78
C THR A 6 9.17 6.92 11.68
N ASN A 7 10.04 6.74 12.67
CA ASN A 7 9.83 5.74 13.72
C ASN A 7 8.45 5.95 14.34
N ALA A 8 7.79 4.87 14.78
CA ALA A 8 6.47 4.94 15.39
C ALA A 8 6.48 5.75 16.71
N ASN A 9 6.37 7.07 16.57
CA ASN A 9 6.17 8.01 17.65
C ASN A 9 4.97 8.90 17.29
N VAL A 10 3.87 8.69 18.01
CA VAL A 10 2.61 9.43 17.83
C VAL A 10 2.68 10.87 18.35
N ASP A 11 3.74 11.22 19.08
CA ASP A 11 3.96 12.56 19.64
C ASP A 11 4.63 13.55 18.68
N GLU A 12 4.98 13.14 17.45
CA GLU A 12 5.46 14.11 16.46
C GLU A 12 4.38 15.18 16.17
N PRO A 13 4.77 16.45 16.01
CA PRO A 13 3.82 17.53 15.79
C PRO A 13 3.05 17.28 14.49
N MET A 14 1.73 17.43 14.59
CA MET A 14 0.69 17.23 13.56
C MET A 14 0.79 18.29 12.45
N SER A 15 1.98 18.45 11.87
CA SER A 15 2.44 19.75 11.33
C SER A 15 2.32 19.89 9.82
N ARG A 16 1.81 18.88 9.11
CA ARG A 16 1.88 18.86 7.64
C ARG A 16 0.61 19.36 6.94
N TYR A 17 -0.60 19.10 7.48
CA TYR A 17 -1.88 19.57 6.91
C TYR A 17 -2.95 19.92 7.97
N PRO A 18 -3.98 20.72 7.61
CA PRO A 18 -5.11 20.99 8.51
C PRO A 18 -5.89 19.73 8.93
N ILE A 19 -6.50 19.74 10.13
CA ILE A 19 -7.19 18.58 10.71
C ILE A 19 -8.32 18.00 9.82
N PHE A 20 -9.01 18.85 9.05
CA PHE A 20 -10.08 18.42 8.13
C PHE A 20 -9.57 17.60 6.93
N CYS A 21 -8.26 17.52 6.74
CA CYS A 21 -7.61 16.66 5.76
C CYS A 21 -7.32 15.27 6.30
N TYR A 22 -7.73 14.93 7.53
CA TYR A 22 -7.51 13.62 8.12
C TYR A 22 -8.85 12.93 8.40
N PRO A 23 -8.90 11.59 8.37
CA PRO A 23 -10.11 10.87 8.72
C PRO A 23 -10.39 10.89 10.22
N THR A 24 -11.67 11.00 10.57
CA THR A 24 -12.13 10.78 11.94
C THR A 24 -12.02 9.30 12.30
N PHE A 25 -11.46 9.02 13.46
CA PHE A 25 -11.40 7.70 14.07
C PHE A 25 -12.79 7.15 14.36
N LYS A 26 -12.93 5.83 14.22
CA LYS A 26 -14.14 5.09 14.59
C LYS A 26 -13.75 3.93 15.51
N PRO A 27 -14.58 3.57 16.51
CA PRO A 27 -14.26 2.50 17.47
C PRO A 27 -13.97 1.12 16.85
N GLU A 28 -14.49 0.85 15.65
CA GLU A 28 -14.20 -0.37 14.89
C GLU A 28 -12.76 -0.45 14.35
N ILE A 29 -12.03 0.67 14.31
CA ILE A 29 -10.65 0.71 13.82
C ILE A 29 -9.71 0.35 14.96
N THR A 30 -8.78 -0.55 14.68
CA THR A 30 -7.74 -0.95 15.63
C THR A 30 -6.81 0.22 15.88
N VAL A 31 -6.61 0.61 17.14
CA VAL A 31 -5.56 1.58 17.51
C VAL A 31 -4.24 0.83 17.68
N ALA A 32 -3.17 1.33 17.05
CA ALA A 32 -1.84 0.77 17.22
C ALA A 32 -1.35 0.96 18.67
N LEU A 33 -0.64 -0.04 19.20
CA LEU A 33 0.05 0.10 20.47
C LEU A 33 1.17 1.15 20.35
N GLU A 34 1.40 1.89 21.43
CA GLU A 34 2.51 2.83 21.50
C GLU A 34 3.86 2.09 21.37
N SER A 35 4.73 2.60 20.49
CA SER A 35 6.13 2.17 20.34
C SER A 35 6.35 0.68 20.04
N LEU A 36 5.76 0.19 18.95
CA LEU A 36 6.07 -1.15 18.42
C LEU A 36 7.47 -1.17 17.76
N PRO A 37 8.37 -2.10 18.14
CA PRO A 37 9.67 -2.25 17.47
C PRO A 37 9.47 -2.67 16.00
N ASP A 38 10.42 -2.29 15.15
CA ASP A 38 10.42 -2.62 13.71
C ASP A 38 9.16 -2.19 12.95
N THR A 39 8.52 -1.11 13.40
CA THR A 39 7.39 -0.48 12.73
C THR A 39 7.66 0.98 12.37
N TYR A 40 6.93 1.47 11.38
CA TYR A 40 6.90 2.88 11.00
C TYR A 40 5.45 3.35 10.86
N ILE A 41 5.24 4.65 11.01
CA ILE A 41 3.93 5.25 10.72
C ILE A 41 3.96 5.70 9.26
N LYS A 42 3.16 5.03 8.44
CA LYS A 42 2.85 5.52 7.10
C LYS A 42 1.88 6.69 7.24
N ASP A 43 2.41 7.89 7.02
CA ASP A 43 1.61 9.09 6.81
C ASP A 43 0.79 8.94 5.52
N PHE A 44 -0.37 9.59 5.47
CA PHE A 44 -1.31 9.41 4.37
C PHE A 44 -0.92 10.14 3.07
N LEU A 45 0.21 10.84 3.06
CA LEU A 45 0.42 11.90 2.08
C LEU A 45 0.53 11.44 0.63
N PRO A 46 -0.28 12.04 -0.27
CA PRO A 46 0.15 12.28 -1.62
C PRO A 46 1.20 13.39 -1.55
N GLY A 47 2.27 13.27 -2.32
CA GLY A 47 3.24 14.35 -2.48
C GLY A 47 2.66 15.69 -2.96
N VAL A 48 1.37 15.75 -3.25
CA VAL A 48 0.64 16.90 -3.77
C VAL A 48 -0.63 17.07 -2.93
N TYR A 49 -0.74 18.18 -2.21
CA TYR A 49 -2.01 18.64 -1.68
C TYR A 49 -2.95 18.89 -2.87
N PRO A 50 -4.08 18.16 -3.03
CA PRO A 50 -5.03 18.46 -4.07
C PRO A 50 -5.74 19.75 -3.69
N TRP A 51 -5.22 20.89 -4.17
CA TRP A 51 -5.86 22.19 -4.01
C TRP A 51 -7.35 22.07 -4.38
N GLY A 52 -8.23 22.23 -3.38
CA GLY A 52 -9.69 22.33 -3.57
C GLY A 52 -10.53 21.08 -3.31
N LYS A 53 -9.95 19.90 -2.98
CA LYS A 53 -10.76 18.68 -2.71
C LYS A 53 -10.25 17.77 -1.56
N PRO A 54 -10.17 18.28 -0.33
CA PRO A 54 -9.71 17.50 0.83
C PRO A 54 -10.59 16.27 1.14
N TRP A 55 -11.88 16.31 0.81
CA TRP A 55 -12.81 15.21 1.10
C TRP A 55 -12.55 13.95 0.26
N GLU A 56 -12.14 14.08 -1.01
CA GLU A 56 -11.81 12.91 -1.88
C GLU A 56 -10.64 12.14 -1.27
N PHE A 57 -9.69 12.86 -0.70
CA PHE A 57 -8.54 12.30 -0.03
C PHE A 57 -8.91 11.56 1.25
N VAL A 58 -9.77 12.14 2.09
CA VAL A 58 -10.32 11.48 3.30
C VAL A 58 -11.02 10.17 2.97
N VAL A 59 -11.78 10.13 1.88
CA VAL A 59 -12.44 8.90 1.43
C VAL A 59 -11.41 7.83 1.04
N LYS A 60 -10.34 8.17 0.30
CA LYS A 60 -9.27 7.24 -0.06
C LYS A 60 -8.50 6.71 1.15
N MET A 61 -8.20 7.57 2.12
CA MET A 61 -7.53 7.14 3.36
C MET A 61 -8.40 6.17 4.17
N LEU A 62 -9.69 6.47 4.34
CA LEU A 62 -10.61 5.55 5.02
C LEU A 62 -10.73 4.22 4.29
N GLN A 63 -10.70 4.25 2.95
CA GLN A 63 -10.69 3.03 2.16
C GLN A 63 -9.43 2.21 2.43
N GLU A 64 -8.25 2.84 2.43
CA GLU A 64 -6.98 2.16 2.71
C GLU A 64 -6.96 1.56 4.13
N VAL A 65 -7.42 2.31 5.14
CA VAL A 65 -7.52 1.81 6.53
C VAL A 65 -8.44 0.59 6.61
N LYS A 66 -9.60 0.62 5.95
CA LYS A 66 -10.53 -0.54 5.93
C LYS A 66 -9.90 -1.79 5.31
N VAL A 67 -9.12 -1.63 4.25
CA VAL A 67 -8.40 -2.75 3.64
C VAL A 67 -7.38 -3.31 4.64
N TYR A 68 -6.61 -2.45 5.31
CA TYR A 68 -5.65 -2.89 6.32
C TYR A 68 -6.30 -3.58 7.53
N GLU A 69 -7.43 -3.08 8.03
CA GLU A 69 -8.21 -3.75 9.09
C GLU A 69 -8.62 -5.16 8.65
N ALA A 70 -9.10 -5.33 7.42
CA ALA A 70 -9.45 -6.65 6.90
C ALA A 70 -8.23 -7.57 6.73
N LEU A 71 -7.08 -7.03 6.28
CA LEU A 71 -5.85 -7.81 6.10
C LEU A 71 -5.20 -8.21 7.43
N LYS A 72 -5.45 -7.46 8.50
CA LYS A 72 -4.93 -7.74 9.85
C LYS A 72 -5.28 -9.15 10.34
N ASP A 73 -6.52 -9.59 10.07
CA ASP A 73 -7.03 -10.89 10.50
C ASP A 73 -6.62 -12.03 9.53
N HIS A 74 -6.02 -11.68 8.39
CA HIS A 74 -5.60 -12.62 7.35
C HIS A 74 -4.17 -12.32 6.88
N PRO A 75 -3.15 -12.47 7.75
CA PRO A 75 -1.77 -12.14 7.41
C PRO A 75 -1.19 -13.05 6.33
N HIS A 76 -0.32 -12.49 5.48
CA HIS A 76 0.40 -13.23 4.44
C HIS A 76 1.84 -12.72 4.33
N PRO A 77 2.86 -13.58 4.14
CA PRO A 77 4.27 -13.16 4.09
C PRO A 77 4.59 -12.15 2.98
N ASN A 78 3.81 -12.14 1.89
CA ASN A 78 4.00 -11.23 0.75
C ASN A 78 3.10 -9.99 0.78
N ILE A 79 2.54 -9.65 1.95
CA ILE A 79 1.73 -8.45 2.17
C ILE A 79 2.25 -7.78 3.43
N VAL A 80 2.40 -6.45 3.39
CA VAL A 80 2.86 -5.69 4.55
C VAL A 80 1.94 -5.89 5.76
N ARG A 81 2.55 -6.04 6.94
CA ARG A 81 1.79 -6.25 8.17
C ARG A 81 1.31 -4.92 8.72
N TYR A 82 0.02 -4.86 9.04
CA TYR A 82 -0.62 -3.74 9.72
C TYR A 82 -0.82 -4.05 11.21
N PHE A 83 -0.52 -3.07 12.05
CA PHE A 83 -0.61 -3.19 13.50
C PHE A 83 -1.71 -2.31 14.12
N GLY A 84 -2.36 -1.47 13.31
CA GLY A 84 -3.38 -0.53 13.77
C GLY A 84 -3.14 0.89 13.25
N ALA A 85 -4.14 1.73 13.42
CA ALA A 85 -4.12 3.14 13.10
C ALA A 85 -3.34 3.91 14.16
N ALA A 86 -2.51 4.85 13.73
CA ALA A 86 -1.98 5.89 14.61
C ALA A 86 -3.07 6.96 14.79
N VAL A 87 -3.48 7.22 16.03
CA VAL A 87 -4.61 8.10 16.36
C VAL A 87 -4.15 9.18 17.32
N LYS A 88 -4.57 10.43 17.06
CA LYS A 88 -4.37 11.58 17.95
C LYS A 88 -5.72 12.22 18.23
N GLY A 89 -6.19 12.10 19.48
CA GLY A 89 -7.56 12.47 19.83
C GLY A 89 -8.58 11.59 19.08
N ASP A 90 -9.42 12.20 18.26
CA ASP A 90 -10.41 11.53 17.41
C ASP A 90 -9.98 11.46 15.93
N THR A 91 -8.71 11.74 15.64
CA THR A 91 -8.20 11.86 14.27
C THR A 91 -7.19 10.76 13.96
N ILE A 92 -7.37 10.07 12.84
CA ILE A 92 -6.40 9.11 12.33
C ILE A 92 -5.27 9.88 11.63
N ILE A 93 -4.05 9.75 12.13
CA ILE A 93 -2.88 10.49 11.63
C ILE A 93 -1.95 9.62 10.78
N GLY A 94 -2.15 8.31 10.77
CA GLY A 94 -1.40 7.39 9.92
C GLY A 94 -1.72 5.93 10.18
N MET A 95 -0.95 5.04 9.56
CA MET A 95 -1.07 3.59 9.72
C MET A 95 0.25 3.01 10.22
N CYS A 96 0.21 2.24 11.30
CA CYS A 96 1.38 1.56 11.83
C CYS A 96 1.63 0.27 11.03
N LEU A 97 2.72 0.24 10.27
CA LEU A 97 3.10 -0.86 9.38
C LEU A 97 4.46 -1.44 9.76
N SER A 98 4.70 -2.71 9.42
CA SER A 98 6.02 -3.33 9.53
C SER A 98 7.03 -2.60 8.64
N LYS A 99 8.21 -2.28 9.19
CA LYS A 99 9.32 -1.71 8.40
C LYS A 99 9.76 -2.70 7.33
N HIS A 100 10.06 -2.14 6.16
CA HIS A 100 10.73 -2.87 5.10
C HIS A 100 12.23 -2.57 5.16
N THR A 101 13.05 -3.42 4.56
CA THR A 101 14.51 -3.33 4.62
C THR A 101 15.10 -2.60 3.43
N SER A 102 14.46 -2.65 2.25
CA SER A 102 14.93 -1.96 1.05
C SER A 102 13.83 -1.79 0.00
N GLU A 103 14.11 -0.94 -0.98
CA GLU A 103 13.30 -0.82 -2.19
C GLU A 103 13.47 -2.03 -3.11
N LEU A 104 12.50 -2.27 -4.00
CA LEU A 104 12.57 -3.37 -4.96
C LEU A 104 13.74 -3.18 -5.94
N ASP A 105 13.94 -1.96 -6.46
CA ASP A 105 14.97 -1.67 -7.46
C ASP A 105 16.39 -1.86 -6.91
N GLU A 106 16.63 -1.44 -5.67
CA GLU A 106 17.87 -1.69 -4.93
C GLU A 106 18.16 -3.20 -4.86
N LYS A 107 17.16 -4.00 -4.50
CA LYS A 107 17.30 -5.46 -4.44
C LYS A 107 17.54 -6.09 -5.80
N LEU A 108 16.85 -5.58 -6.82
CA LEU A 108 17.02 -6.07 -8.20
C LEU A 108 18.40 -5.73 -8.75
N ALA A 109 19.15 -4.76 -8.24
CA ALA A 109 20.49 -4.44 -8.73
C ALA A 109 21.47 -5.62 -8.59
N SER A 110 21.32 -6.46 -7.56
CA SER A 110 22.18 -7.61 -7.28
C SER A 110 21.50 -8.98 -7.44
N ALA A 111 20.21 -9.02 -7.83
CA ALA A 111 19.44 -10.25 -7.88
C ALA A 111 19.78 -11.13 -9.10
N THR A 112 20.00 -12.41 -8.84
CA THR A 112 20.12 -13.47 -9.85
C THR A 112 18.80 -13.72 -10.57
N ILE A 113 18.85 -14.43 -11.70
CA ILE A 113 17.65 -14.82 -12.46
C ILE A 113 16.71 -15.68 -11.59
N THR A 114 17.29 -16.61 -10.83
CA THR A 114 16.51 -17.49 -9.93
C THR A 114 15.79 -16.68 -8.85
N GLU A 115 16.46 -15.72 -8.22
CA GLU A 115 15.84 -14.84 -7.21
C GLU A 115 14.72 -14.00 -7.83
N ARG A 116 14.94 -13.40 -9.00
CA ARG A 116 13.90 -12.64 -9.72
C ARG A 116 12.66 -13.49 -10.03
N GLN A 117 12.85 -14.74 -10.41
CA GLN A 117 11.76 -15.69 -10.63
C GLN A 117 11.02 -16.01 -9.33
N MET A 118 11.75 -16.19 -8.22
CA MET A 118 11.15 -16.38 -6.90
C MET A 118 10.34 -15.15 -6.48
N TYR A 119 10.89 -13.94 -6.62
CA TYR A 119 10.17 -12.71 -6.30
C TYR A 119 8.86 -12.58 -7.09
N CYS A 120 8.88 -12.92 -8.38
CA CYS A 120 7.66 -12.93 -9.18
C CYS A 120 6.61 -13.89 -8.61
N LYS A 121 7.02 -15.11 -8.25
CA LYS A 121 6.12 -16.11 -7.68
C LYS A 121 5.53 -15.66 -6.33
N GLU A 122 6.37 -15.11 -5.47
CA GLU A 122 5.97 -14.60 -4.16
C GLU A 122 5.00 -13.41 -4.26
N ILE A 123 5.24 -12.48 -5.19
CA ILE A 123 4.29 -11.39 -5.48
C ILE A 123 2.96 -11.96 -5.98
N GLU A 124 2.99 -12.95 -6.87
CA GLU A 124 1.77 -13.63 -7.36
C GLU A 124 1.00 -14.32 -6.24
N ASP A 125 1.69 -14.95 -5.28
CA ASP A 125 1.07 -15.56 -4.11
C ASP A 125 0.39 -14.51 -3.22
N GLY A 126 0.99 -13.34 -3.01
CA GLY A 126 0.37 -12.20 -2.33
C GLY A 126 -0.86 -11.65 -3.06
N ILE A 127 -0.81 -11.51 -4.38
CA ILE A 127 -1.96 -11.09 -5.20
C ILE A 127 -3.11 -12.10 -5.08
N ARG A 128 -2.80 -13.40 -5.17
CA ARG A 128 -3.78 -14.47 -5.04
C ARG A 128 -4.47 -14.42 -3.67
N HIS A 129 -3.71 -14.17 -2.60
CA HIS A 129 -4.26 -14.00 -1.25
C HIS A 129 -5.24 -12.83 -1.18
N LEU A 130 -4.89 -11.66 -1.73
CA LEU A 130 -5.81 -10.51 -1.82
C LEU A 130 -7.10 -10.86 -2.56
N HIS A 131 -6.99 -11.53 -3.70
CA HIS A 131 -8.13 -11.90 -4.53
C HIS A 131 -9.05 -12.91 -3.82
N GLN A 132 -8.50 -13.83 -3.02
CA GLN A 132 -9.27 -14.77 -2.20
C GLN A 132 -10.09 -14.05 -1.12
N LEU A 133 -9.56 -12.96 -0.56
CA LEU A 133 -10.28 -12.09 0.38
C LEU A 133 -11.29 -11.15 -0.31
N GLY A 134 -11.37 -11.20 -1.64
CA GLY A 134 -12.27 -10.35 -2.43
C GLY A 134 -11.72 -8.95 -2.70
N PHE A 135 -10.44 -8.68 -2.40
CA PHE A 135 -9.80 -7.40 -2.67
C PHE A 135 -9.02 -7.40 -3.98
N ILE A 136 -9.11 -6.30 -4.72
CA ILE A 136 -8.32 -6.03 -5.93
C ILE A 136 -7.45 -4.81 -5.65
N HIS A 137 -6.14 -4.90 -5.86
CA HIS A 137 -5.18 -3.85 -5.50
C HIS A 137 -5.31 -2.61 -6.40
N ASN A 138 -5.54 -2.81 -7.71
CA ASN A 138 -5.70 -1.81 -8.76
C ASN A 138 -4.51 -0.87 -9.05
N ASN A 139 -3.46 -0.86 -8.21
CA ASN A 139 -2.28 -0.02 -8.42
C ASN A 139 -0.95 -0.78 -8.23
N LEU A 140 -0.84 -1.99 -8.79
CA LEU A 140 0.40 -2.76 -8.71
C LEU A 140 1.47 -2.16 -9.65
N ASN A 141 2.62 -1.82 -9.08
CA ASN A 141 3.78 -1.26 -9.77
C ASN A 141 5.04 -1.48 -8.91
N PRO A 142 6.26 -1.13 -9.36
CA PRO A 142 7.47 -1.32 -8.56
C PRO A 142 7.45 -0.61 -7.20
N GLU A 143 6.83 0.58 -7.11
CA GLU A 143 6.70 1.33 -5.84
C GLU A 143 5.70 0.68 -4.87
N SER A 144 4.80 -0.18 -5.37
CA SER A 144 3.87 -0.97 -4.54
C SER A 144 4.50 -2.26 -4.01
N ILE A 145 5.78 -2.53 -4.29
CA ILE A 145 6.52 -3.68 -3.80
C ILE A 145 7.73 -3.20 -3.00
N LYS A 146 7.83 -3.63 -1.74
CA LYS A 146 9.01 -3.42 -0.91
C LYS A 146 9.68 -4.75 -0.61
N MET A 147 10.91 -4.72 -0.12
CA MET A 147 11.60 -5.91 0.35
C MET A 147 11.64 -5.92 1.87
N MET A 148 11.22 -7.04 2.45
CA MET A 148 11.51 -7.38 3.83
C MET A 148 12.54 -8.51 3.81
N ASP A 149 13.80 -8.16 4.07
CA ASP A 149 14.98 -8.99 3.87
C ASP A 149 15.13 -9.50 2.42
N ASN A 150 14.64 -10.72 2.17
CA ASN A 150 14.65 -11.38 0.86
C ASN A 150 13.24 -11.69 0.35
N THR A 151 12.20 -11.20 1.03
CA THR A 151 10.81 -11.47 0.71
C THR A 151 10.16 -10.20 0.17
N PRO A 152 9.58 -10.22 -1.05
CA PRO A 152 8.82 -9.10 -1.56
C PRO A 152 7.47 -9.01 -0.84
N ILE A 153 7.10 -7.80 -0.43
CA ILE A 153 5.84 -7.50 0.23
C ILE A 153 5.05 -6.45 -0.57
N ILE A 154 3.74 -6.68 -0.72
CA ILE A 154 2.83 -5.74 -1.36
C ILE A 154 2.43 -4.65 -0.35
N VAL A 155 2.53 -3.40 -0.77
CA VAL A 155 2.17 -2.18 -0.02
C VAL A 155 1.25 -1.28 -0.85
N ASN A 156 0.79 -0.16 -0.28
CA ASN A 156 0.08 0.93 -0.99
C ASN A 156 -1.34 0.58 -1.49
N PHE A 157 -2.23 0.28 -0.54
CA PHE A 157 -3.61 -0.16 -0.78
C PHE A 157 -4.63 0.97 -0.98
N HIS A 158 -4.21 2.21 -1.21
CA HIS A 158 -5.10 3.37 -1.38
C HIS A 158 -6.07 3.31 -2.59
N GLU A 159 -5.73 2.55 -3.64
CA GLU A 159 -6.64 2.26 -4.76
C GLU A 159 -7.31 0.88 -4.64
N CYS A 160 -7.04 0.15 -3.54
CA CYS A 160 -7.57 -1.18 -3.32
C CYS A 160 -9.07 -1.13 -3.02
N ARG A 161 -9.81 -2.04 -3.64
CA ARG A 161 -11.29 -2.08 -3.61
C ARG A 161 -11.79 -3.50 -3.51
N LEU A 162 -13.03 -3.64 -3.05
CA LEU A 162 -13.72 -4.93 -3.13
C LEU A 162 -14.00 -5.27 -4.60
N LYS A 163 -13.96 -6.55 -4.92
CA LYS A 163 -14.24 -7.06 -6.26
C LYS A 163 -15.62 -6.61 -6.73
N GLY A 164 -15.66 -6.04 -7.93
CA GLY A 164 -16.87 -5.51 -8.57
C GLY A 164 -17.19 -4.06 -8.20
N GLU A 165 -16.49 -3.44 -7.25
CA GLU A 165 -16.70 -2.03 -6.95
C GLU A 165 -16.29 -1.14 -8.12
N ARG A 166 -17.04 -0.06 -8.31
CA ARG A 166 -16.73 0.94 -9.33
C ARG A 166 -15.47 1.68 -8.94
N MET A 167 -14.55 1.79 -9.89
CA MET A 167 -13.38 2.63 -9.76
C MET A 167 -13.69 4.01 -10.32
N GLU A 168 -13.25 5.03 -9.61
CA GLU A 168 -13.25 6.37 -10.18
C GLU A 168 -12.31 6.42 -11.40
N ARG A 169 -12.63 7.32 -12.33
CA ARG A 169 -11.82 7.55 -13.53
C ARG A 169 -10.56 8.30 -13.08
N ASN A 170 -9.61 7.53 -12.58
CA ASN A 170 -8.43 8.08 -11.95
C ASN A 170 -7.54 8.68 -13.06
N ARG A 171 -7.28 10.00 -12.99
CA ARG A 171 -6.45 10.73 -13.96
C ARG A 171 -4.97 10.37 -13.87
N GLU A 172 -4.60 9.69 -12.78
CA GLU A 172 -3.23 9.31 -12.42
C GLU A 172 -2.92 7.83 -12.74
N ARG A 173 -3.78 7.15 -13.52
CA ARG A 173 -3.47 5.78 -13.95
C ARG A 173 -2.18 5.77 -14.75
N THR A 174 -1.17 5.21 -14.13
CA THR A 174 0.16 5.05 -14.69
C THR A 174 0.10 4.03 -15.83
N TRP A 175 1.20 3.95 -16.60
CA TRP A 175 1.36 2.94 -17.64
C TRP A 175 1.32 1.50 -17.08
N TRP A 176 1.29 1.29 -15.75
CA TRP A 176 1.12 -0.02 -15.13
C TRP A 176 -0.32 -0.54 -15.20
N CYS A 177 -1.32 0.36 -15.18
CA CYS A 177 -2.73 0.00 -15.05
C CYS A 177 -3.36 -0.48 -16.37
N LEU A 178 -4.44 -1.29 -16.25
CA LEU A 178 -5.30 -1.63 -17.38
C LEU A 178 -6.12 -0.41 -17.82
N GLU A 179 -5.91 0.02 -19.07
CA GLU A 179 -6.60 1.17 -19.64
C GLU A 179 -8.11 0.91 -19.76
N GLY A 180 -8.91 1.93 -19.44
CA GLY A 180 -10.37 1.86 -19.54
C GLY A 180 -11.09 1.02 -18.48
N ALA A 181 -10.37 0.36 -17.56
CA ALA A 181 -11.01 -0.44 -16.52
C ALA A 181 -11.90 0.43 -15.61
N GLN A 182 -13.19 0.08 -15.49
CA GLN A 182 -14.17 0.83 -14.70
C GLN A 182 -14.52 0.17 -13.36
N PHE A 183 -14.15 -1.10 -13.20
CA PHE A 183 -14.50 -1.92 -12.04
C PHE A 183 -13.27 -2.62 -11.50
N ALA A 184 -13.20 -2.77 -10.18
CA ALA A 184 -12.17 -3.52 -9.50
C ALA A 184 -12.34 -5.01 -9.81
N LEU A 185 -11.56 -5.53 -10.76
CA LEU A 185 -11.62 -6.92 -11.18
C LEU A 185 -10.21 -7.54 -11.17
N PRO A 186 -10.08 -8.86 -10.92
CA PRO A 186 -8.78 -9.54 -10.88
C PRO A 186 -7.88 -9.24 -12.09
N GLU A 187 -8.47 -9.04 -13.26
CA GLU A 187 -7.77 -8.74 -14.51
C GLU A 187 -6.95 -7.44 -14.44
N ASN A 188 -7.36 -6.48 -13.61
CA ASN A 188 -6.62 -5.23 -13.41
C ASN A 188 -5.24 -5.51 -12.78
N ASP A 189 -5.22 -6.35 -11.74
CA ASP A 189 -4.00 -6.74 -11.04
C ASP A 189 -3.16 -7.68 -11.90
N LEU A 190 -3.77 -8.65 -12.56
CA LEU A 190 -3.06 -9.59 -13.44
C LEU A 190 -2.39 -8.87 -14.62
N TYR A 191 -3.04 -7.85 -15.18
CA TYR A 191 -2.44 -7.01 -16.21
C TYR A 191 -1.22 -6.24 -15.70
N SER A 192 -1.37 -5.60 -14.54
CA SER A 192 -0.31 -4.81 -13.90
C SER A 192 0.87 -5.71 -13.50
N PHE A 193 0.57 -6.88 -12.93
CA PHE A 193 1.55 -7.90 -12.57
C PHE A 193 2.31 -8.43 -13.77
N LYS A 194 1.66 -8.63 -14.93
CA LYS A 194 2.36 -9.02 -16.17
C LYS A 194 3.42 -7.99 -16.58
N LYS A 195 3.15 -6.69 -16.39
CA LYS A 195 4.13 -5.62 -16.64
C LYS A 195 5.24 -5.62 -15.58
N LEU A 196 4.87 -5.75 -14.31
CA LEU A 196 5.80 -5.81 -13.19
C LEU A 196 6.77 -6.98 -13.32
N LYS A 197 6.28 -8.17 -13.71
CA LYS A 197 7.10 -9.35 -14.01
C LYS A 197 8.13 -9.07 -15.11
N LYS A 198 7.75 -8.37 -16.18
CA LYS A 198 8.70 -7.96 -17.22
C LYS A 198 9.77 -7.02 -16.66
N PHE A 199 9.37 -6.04 -15.86
CA PHE A 199 10.28 -5.11 -15.20
C PHE A 199 11.29 -5.84 -14.30
N ILE A 200 10.82 -6.73 -13.42
CA ILE A 200 11.65 -7.54 -12.52
C ILE A 200 12.67 -8.37 -13.32
N MET A 201 12.29 -8.87 -14.50
CA MET A 201 13.17 -9.68 -15.35
C MET A 201 14.10 -8.88 -16.28
N ALA A 202 13.87 -7.56 -16.47
CA ALA A 202 14.55 -6.76 -17.49
C ALA A 202 15.96 -6.26 -17.12
N GLY A 203 16.41 -6.39 -15.86
CA GLY A 203 17.72 -5.92 -15.38
C GLY A 203 18.93 -6.70 -15.89
N GLN A 204 18.83 -7.28 -17.09
CA GLN A 204 19.88 -8.05 -17.75
C GLN A 204 20.76 -7.10 -18.56
N LYS A 205 22.05 -7.06 -18.22
CA LYS A 205 23.13 -6.82 -19.18
C LYS A 205 24.16 -7.93 -19.04
#